data_AF-A0A3D5UX25-F1
#
_entry.id   AF-A0A3D5UX25-F1
#
_cell.length_a   1.000
_cell.length_b   1.000
_cell.length_c   1.000
_cell.angle_alpha   90.00
_cell.angle_beta   90.00
_cell.angle_gamma   90.00
#
_symmetry.space_group_name_H-M   'P 1'
#
loop_
_entity.id
_entity.type
_entity.pdbx_description
1 polymer ?
#
loop_
_entity_poly.entity_id
_entity_poly.type
_entity_poly.pdbx_seq_one_letter_code
_entity_poly.pdbx_strand_id
1 'polypeptide(L)'
;DIQLGGNIDMRLADETAGIEDEAELARKTEEVKADIEAKKRQALEAGGLYVIGTERHESRRIDNQLRGRSGRQGDPGRSKFYLSLDDDLMRIFGTDRMDGMLQKLGLQEGEAIV
;
A
#
# COMPACT_ATOMS: atom_id res chain seq x y z
N ASP A 1 9.68 6.78 1.16
CA ASP A 1 8.89 5.99 2.12
C ASP A 1 7.46 6.48 2.10
N ILE A 2 6.45 5.62 2.31
CA ILE A 2 5.04 6.07 2.33
C ILE A 2 4.72 6.55 3.74
N GLN A 3 4.61 7.88 3.90
CA GLN A 3 4.22 8.52 5.16
C GLN A 3 2.80 9.08 5.01
N LEU A 4 1.97 8.88 6.03
CA LEU A 4 0.61 9.44 6.03
C LEU A 4 0.69 10.97 6.00
N GLY A 5 -0.10 11.59 5.13
CA GLY A 5 -0.05 13.04 4.88
C GLY A 5 0.98 13.49 3.84
N GLY A 6 1.88 12.60 3.42
CA GLY A 6 2.95 12.88 2.46
C GLY A 6 4.33 12.82 3.09
N ASN A 7 5.34 12.50 2.27
CA ASN A 7 6.72 12.46 2.73
C ASN A 7 7.28 13.89 2.85
N ILE A 8 7.62 14.30 4.07
CA ILE A 8 8.07 15.67 4.34
C ILE A 8 9.35 16.03 3.58
N ASP A 9 10.35 15.16 3.58
CA ASP A 9 11.65 15.45 2.96
C ASP A 9 11.51 15.65 1.45
N MET A 10 10.73 14.77 0.78
CA MET A 10 10.45 14.92 -0.65
C MET A 10 9.67 16.19 -0.95
N ARG A 11 8.61 16.47 -0.19
CA ARG A 11 7.78 17.66 -0.44
C ARG A 11 8.53 18.95 -0.21
N LEU A 12 9.36 19.03 0.84
CA LEU A 12 10.21 20.19 1.05
C LEU A 12 11.22 20.32 -0.09
N ALA A 13 11.91 19.24 -0.48
CA ALA A 13 12.86 19.28 -1.59
C ALA A 13 12.23 19.77 -2.91
N ASP A 14 11.00 19.34 -3.21
CA ASP A 14 10.31 19.71 -4.44
C ASP A 14 9.69 21.12 -4.36
N GLU A 15 9.01 21.46 -3.26
CA GLU A 15 8.23 22.70 -3.14
C GLU A 15 9.05 23.91 -2.70
N THR A 16 10.26 23.70 -2.18
CA THR A 16 11.19 24.80 -1.88
C THR A 16 12.34 24.90 -2.87
N ALA A 17 12.35 24.06 -3.91
CA ALA A 17 13.35 24.11 -4.97
C ALA A 17 13.41 25.50 -5.61
N GLY A 18 14.59 26.12 -5.59
CA GLY A 18 14.83 27.42 -6.20
C GLY A 18 14.37 28.64 -5.39
N ILE A 19 13.91 28.45 -4.14
CA ILE A 19 13.66 29.56 -3.22
C ILE A 19 14.98 29.95 -2.56
N GLU A 20 15.48 31.14 -2.90
CA GLU A 20 16.72 31.70 -2.33
C GLU A 20 16.45 32.63 -1.13
N ASP A 21 15.26 33.24 -1.08
CA ASP A 21 14.86 34.12 0.02
C ASP A 21 14.52 33.32 1.28
N GLU A 22 15.23 33.62 2.38
CA GLU A 22 15.09 32.88 3.64
C GLU A 22 13.69 33.01 4.27
N ALA A 23 13.05 34.17 4.13
CA ALA A 23 11.73 34.41 4.71
C ALA A 23 10.63 33.64 3.95
N GLU A 24 10.74 33.62 2.62
CA GLU A 24 9.88 32.82 1.75
C GLU A 24 10.09 31.31 1.96
N LEU A 25 11.33 30.87 2.10
CA LEU A 25 11.66 29.47 2.39
C LEU A 25 11.03 29.02 3.71
N ALA A 26 11.17 29.83 4.77
CA ALA A 26 10.57 29.54 6.07
C ALA A 26 9.05 29.48 5.99
N ARG A 27 8.42 30.44 5.30
CA ARG A 27 6.97 30.46 5.10
C ARG A 27 6.47 29.22 4.38
N LYS A 28 7.11 28.85 3.26
CA LYS A 28 6.71 27.68 2.47
C LYS A 28 6.91 26.38 3.23
N THR A 29 7.99 26.28 4.01
CA THR A 29 8.26 25.13 4.88
C THR A 29 7.14 24.91 5.89
N GLU A 30 6.69 25.97 6.57
CA GLU A 30 5.59 25.87 7.55
C GLU A 30 4.25 25.54 6.88
N GLU A 31 3.98 26.08 5.70
CA GLU A 31 2.81 25.74 4.88
C GLU A 31 2.77 24.24 4.55
N VAL A 32 3.89 23.70 4.06
CA VAL A 32 4.02 22.27 3.72
C VAL A 32 3.81 21.39 4.95
N LYS A 33 4.42 21.73 6.09
CA LYS A 33 4.23 20.99 7.35
C LYS A 33 2.77 21.00 7.81
N ALA A 34 2.11 22.16 7.76
CA ALA A 34 0.71 22.28 8.17
C ALA A 34 -0.22 21.45 7.28
N ASP A 35 0.02 21.43 5.96
CA ASP A 35 -0.73 20.63 5.00
C ASP A 35 -0.50 19.12 5.20
N ILE A 36 0.75 18.70 5.43
CA ILE A 36 1.08 17.29 5.74
C ILE A 36 0.34 16.85 7.02
N GLU A 37 0.36 17.64 8.08
CA GLU A 37 -0.32 17.30 9.33
C GLU A 37 -1.85 17.24 9.16
N ALA A 38 -2.43 18.15 8.39
CA ALA A 38 -3.85 18.12 8.07
C ALA A 38 -4.24 16.84 7.32
N LYS A 39 -3.49 16.49 6.27
CA LYS A 39 -3.72 15.27 5.48
C LYS A 39 -3.43 14.00 6.26
N LYS A 40 -2.43 14.03 7.15
CA LYS A 40 -2.11 12.90 8.04
C LYS A 40 -3.29 12.59 8.95
N ARG A 41 -3.92 13.59 9.57
CA ARG A 41 -5.15 13.40 10.37
C ARG A 41 -6.26 12.75 9.55
N GLN A 42 -6.54 13.25 8.35
CA GLN A 42 -7.55 12.68 7.46
C GLN A 42 -7.25 11.21 7.11
N ALA A 43 -5.98 10.89 6.83
CA ALA A 43 -5.57 9.52 6.53
C ALA A 43 -5.71 8.59 7.74
N LEU A 44 -5.35 9.07 8.94
CA LEU A 44 -5.53 8.32 10.19
C LEU A 44 -7.01 8.03 10.47
N GLU A 45 -7.88 9.03 10.30
CA GLU A 45 -9.33 8.90 10.44
C GLU A 45 -9.92 7.90 9.44
N ALA A 46 -9.37 7.84 8.22
CA ALA A 46 -9.74 6.86 7.20
C ALA A 46 -9.22 5.43 7.48
N GLY A 47 -8.46 5.21 8.56
CA GLY A 47 -7.90 3.90 8.93
C GLY A 47 -6.47 3.66 8.43
N GLY A 48 -5.80 4.70 7.95
CA GLY A 48 -4.41 4.70 7.52
C GLY A 48 -4.15 4.00 6.19
N LEU A 49 -2.90 3.58 5.96
CA LEU A 49 -2.50 3.02 4.66
C LEU A 49 -3.09 1.61 4.46
N TYR A 50 -3.82 1.43 3.36
CA TYR A 50 -4.34 0.14 2.93
C TYR A 50 -3.51 -0.42 1.77
N VAL A 51 -2.81 -1.53 2.01
CA VAL A 51 -1.97 -2.20 1.00
C VAL A 51 -2.78 -3.31 0.35
N ILE A 52 -2.96 -3.24 -0.97
CA ILE A 52 -3.62 -4.28 -1.76
C ILE A 52 -2.56 -5.01 -2.59
N GLY A 53 -2.40 -6.31 -2.35
CA GLY A 53 -1.69 -7.20 -3.25
C GLY A 53 -2.66 -7.83 -4.23
N THR A 54 -2.32 -7.82 -5.51
CA THR A 54 -3.14 -8.38 -6.59
C THR A 54 -2.73 -9.80 -6.98
N GLU A 55 -1.53 -10.22 -6.58
CA GLU A 55 -0.96 -11.54 -6.82
C GLU A 55 0.04 -11.88 -5.69
N ARG A 56 0.62 -13.09 -5.72
CA ARG A 56 1.74 -13.47 -4.85
C ARG A 56 3.06 -13.38 -5.59
N HIS A 57 4.07 -12.87 -4.89
CA HIS A 57 5.44 -13.02 -5.36
C HIS A 57 5.93 -14.46 -5.11
N GLU A 58 6.90 -14.91 -5.89
CA GLU A 58 7.59 -16.20 -5.68
C GLU A 58 8.21 -16.31 -4.28
N SER A 59 8.60 -15.17 -3.70
CA SER A 59 9.14 -15.10 -2.36
C SER A 59 8.16 -14.44 -1.39
N ARG A 60 7.73 -15.20 -0.37
CA ARG A 60 6.95 -14.69 0.77
C ARG A 60 7.59 -13.49 1.46
N ARG A 61 8.91 -13.38 1.41
CA ARG A 61 9.65 -12.24 1.97
C ARG A 61 9.23 -10.93 1.30
N ILE A 62 9.03 -10.93 -0.02
CA ILE A 62 8.64 -9.75 -0.78
C ILE A 62 7.19 -9.37 -0.44
N ASP A 63 6.29 -10.34 -0.33
CA ASP A 63 4.92 -10.08 0.14
C ASP A 63 4.91 -9.42 1.52
N ASN A 64 5.73 -9.93 2.45
CA ASN A 64 5.83 -9.36 3.80
C ASN A 64 6.41 -7.94 3.79
N GLN A 65 7.35 -7.64 2.88
CA GLN A 65 7.83 -6.27 2.68
C GLN A 65 6.71 -5.34 2.20
N LEU A 66 5.86 -5.80 1.28
CA LEU A 66 4.71 -5.04 0.80
C LEU A 66 3.72 -4.79 1.95
N ARG A 67 3.37 -5.83 2.71
CA ARG A 67 2.50 -5.72 3.91
C ARG A 67 3.05 -4.71 4.92
N GLY A 68 4.36 -4.77 5.18
CA GLY A 68 5.07 -3.90 6.11
C GLY A 68 5.17 -2.44 5.69
N ARG A 69 4.67 -2.06 4.50
CA ARG A 69 4.50 -0.65 4.14
C ARG A 69 3.36 0.02 4.92
N SER A 70 2.34 -0.75 5.31
CA SER A 70 1.24 -0.27 6.17
C SER A 70 1.58 -0.34 7.65
N GLY A 71 0.89 0.47 8.47
CA GLY A 71 0.95 0.39 9.93
C GLY A 71 2.28 0.80 10.56
N ARG A 72 2.99 1.77 9.97
CA ARG A 72 4.29 2.23 10.48
C ARG A 72 4.12 3.11 11.71
N GLN A 73 5.10 3.08 12.62
CA GLN A 73 5.11 3.91 13.84
C GLN A 73 3.85 3.74 14.73
N GLY A 74 3.15 2.62 14.60
CA GLY A 74 1.89 2.38 15.32
C GLY A 74 0.67 3.03 14.67
N ASP A 75 0.82 3.65 13.48
CA ASP A 75 -0.32 4.14 12.70
C ASP A 75 -1.28 2.97 12.39
N PRO A 76 -2.59 3.21 12.30
CA PRO A 76 -3.51 2.25 11.74
C PRO A 76 -3.12 1.94 10.28
N GLY A 77 -3.34 0.70 9.87
CA GLY A 77 -3.08 0.26 8.51
C GLY A 77 -3.51 -1.19 8.34
N ARG A 78 -3.79 -1.58 7.10
CA ARG A 78 -4.16 -2.96 6.81
C ARG A 78 -3.53 -3.38 5.49
N SER A 79 -3.36 -4.69 5.34
CA SER A 79 -2.96 -5.28 4.06
C SER A 79 -3.86 -6.45 3.72
N LYS A 80 -4.27 -6.55 2.46
CA LYS A 80 -5.03 -7.70 1.94
C LYS A 80 -4.51 -8.06 0.57
N PHE A 81 -4.45 -9.36 0.32
CA PHE A 81 -4.07 -9.91 -0.97
C PHE A 81 -5.30 -10.60 -1.54
N TYR A 82 -5.60 -10.32 -2.79
CA TYR A 82 -6.59 -11.02 -3.60
C TYR A 82 -5.80 -11.82 -4.63
N LEU A 83 -6.13 -13.10 -4.79
CA LEU A 83 -5.40 -14.02 -5.65
C LEU A 83 -6.41 -14.71 -6.57
N SER A 84 -5.98 -15.00 -7.79
CA SER A 84 -6.71 -15.85 -8.71
C SER A 84 -5.98 -17.18 -8.89
N LEU A 85 -6.73 -18.22 -9.26
CA LEU A 85 -6.15 -19.49 -9.72
C LEU A 85 -5.41 -19.30 -11.05
N ASP A 86 -5.79 -18.26 -11.80
CA ASP A 86 -5.14 -17.85 -13.04
C ASP A 86 -3.83 -17.07 -12.83
N ASP A 87 -3.43 -16.76 -11.59
CA ASP A 87 -2.18 -16.02 -11.35
C ASP A 87 -0.96 -16.86 -11.75
N ASP A 88 0.12 -16.20 -12.19
CA ASP A 88 1.34 -16.87 -12.70
C ASP A 88 1.91 -17.90 -11.72
N LEU A 89 1.95 -17.57 -10.43
CA LEU A 89 2.43 -18.49 -9.39
C LEU A 89 1.51 -19.72 -9.27
N MET A 90 0.20 -19.52 -9.36
CA MET A 90 -0.78 -20.61 -9.29
C MET A 90 -0.76 -21.44 -10.58
N ARG A 91 -0.41 -20.89 -11.73
CA ARG A 91 -0.22 -21.68 -12.97
C ARG A 91 1.02 -22.57 -12.91
N ILE A 92 2.09 -22.09 -12.29
CA ILE A 92 3.35 -22.84 -12.16
C ILE A 92 3.24 -23.94 -11.09
N PHE A 93 2.56 -23.66 -9.97
CA PHE A 93 2.51 -24.56 -8.80
C PHE A 93 1.15 -25.24 -8.57
N GLY A 94 0.07 -24.67 -9.10
CA GLY A 94 -1.27 -25.23 -9.10
C GLY A 94 -1.37 -26.30 -10.17
N THR A 95 -1.06 -27.53 -9.77
CA THR A 95 -1.28 -28.71 -10.60
C THR A 95 -2.74 -28.83 -11.05
N ASP A 96 -2.97 -29.54 -12.17
CA ASP A 96 -4.28 -30.01 -12.69
C ASP A 96 -5.25 -30.58 -11.62
N ARG A 97 -4.72 -30.98 -10.46
CA ARG A 97 -5.49 -31.49 -9.33
C ARG A 97 -6.32 -30.45 -8.60
N MET A 98 -5.93 -29.17 -8.60
CA MET A 98 -6.68 -28.11 -7.91
C MET A 98 -7.97 -27.77 -8.67
N ASP A 99 -7.91 -27.65 -9.98
CA ASP A 99 -9.08 -27.39 -10.84
C ASP A 99 -10.14 -28.49 -10.69
N GLY A 100 -9.72 -29.76 -10.72
CA GLY A 100 -10.62 -30.90 -10.54
C GLY A 100 -11.24 -31.00 -9.14
N MET A 101 -10.58 -30.46 -8.11
CA MET A 101 -11.13 -30.39 -6.74
C MET A 101 -12.15 -29.25 -6.60
N LEU A 102 -11.85 -28.10 -7.20
CA LEU A 102 -12.69 -26.91 -7.11
C LEU A 102 -13.99 -27.04 -7.92
N GLN A 103 -13.94 -27.66 -9.11
CA GLN A 103 -15.16 -28.03 -9.85
C GLN A 103 -16.06 -28.97 -9.06
N LYS A 104 -15.49 -29.91 -8.29
CA LYS A 104 -16.27 -30.84 -7.45
C LYS A 104 -16.87 -30.17 -6.22
N LEU A 105 -16.28 -29.07 -5.75
CA LEU A 105 -16.81 -28.27 -4.65
C LEU A 105 -18.00 -27.40 -5.07
N GLY A 106 -18.30 -27.29 -6.38
CA GLY A 106 -19.47 -26.57 -6.88
C GLY A 106 -19.41 -25.06 -6.71
N LEU A 107 -18.19 -24.50 -6.57
CA LEU A 107 -17.96 -23.06 -6.45
C LEU A 107 -18.38 -22.34 -7.73
N GLN A 108 -19.14 -21.25 -7.57
CA GLN A 108 -19.60 -20.45 -8.71
C GLN A 108 -18.57 -19.39 -9.10
N GLU A 109 -18.61 -18.98 -10.38
CA GLU A 109 -17.77 -17.89 -10.86
C GLU A 109 -18.13 -16.59 -10.11
N GLY A 110 -17.12 -15.95 -9.50
CA GLY A 110 -17.28 -14.77 -8.66
C GLY A 110 -17.42 -15.05 -7.15
N GLU A 111 -17.47 -16.31 -6.72
CA GLU A 111 -17.41 -16.66 -5.30
C GLU A 111 -15.96 -16.68 -4.79
N ALA A 112 -15.72 -16.00 -3.66
CA ALA A 112 -14.40 -16.01 -3.04
C ALA A 112 -14.14 -17.36 -2.34
N ILE A 113 -13.02 -17.99 -2.66
CA ILE A 113 -12.50 -19.14 -1.91
C ILE A 113 -11.80 -18.60 -0.67
N VAL A 114 -12.35 -18.89 0.53
CA VAL A 114 -11.84 -18.40 1.82
C VAL A 114 -11.17 -19.52 2.61
#